data_AF-A0A2H6MVK7-F1
#
_entry.id   AF-A0A2H6MVK7-F1
#
_cell.length_a   1.000
_cell.length_b   1.000
_cell.length_c   1.000
_cell.angle_alpha   90.00
_cell.angle_beta   90.00
_cell.angle_gamma   90.00
#
_symmetry.space_group_name_H-M   'P 1'
#
loop_
_entity.id
_entity.type
_entity.pdbx_description
1 polymer ?
#
loop_
_entity_poly.entity_id
_entity_poly.type
_entity_poly.pdbx_seq_one_letter_code
_entity_poly.pdbx_strand_id
1 'polypeptide(L)'
;LGKGVDVQRFTADGQYKRETILGLAETLEENVYNIALSLAQRYNVPLWEVHMTHLEFLFSDSGLSTAAIEDRAKSLGLFESLKTVPKAFHEHMTKYVYPIIEGKDHQRLLYYFTLLENCVCSEFVKDTIKLETHIRLLKKFKAVAPGLN
;
A
#
# COMPACT_ATOMS: atom_id res chain seq x y z
N LEU A 1 14.76 -1.96 -18.70
CA LEU A 1 13.52 -2.05 -19.50
C LEU A 1 13.81 -2.96 -20.69
N GLY A 2 13.55 -4.27 -20.61
CA GLY A 2 14.13 -5.18 -21.62
C GLY A 2 13.42 -6.50 -21.90
N LYS A 3 12.32 -6.84 -21.23
CA LYS A 3 11.46 -7.96 -21.63
C LYS A 3 10.01 -7.55 -21.40
N GLY A 4 9.22 -7.42 -22.47
CA GLY A 4 7.78 -7.17 -22.41
C GLY A 4 7.30 -5.71 -22.51
N VAL A 5 8.19 -4.72 -22.53
CA VAL A 5 7.79 -3.31 -22.71
C VAL A 5 7.87 -2.92 -24.19
N ASP A 6 6.75 -2.47 -24.76
CA ASP A 6 6.73 -1.83 -26.06
C ASP A 6 7.31 -0.41 -25.92
N VAL A 7 8.56 -0.23 -26.36
CA VAL A 7 9.30 1.04 -26.21
C VAL A 7 8.66 2.18 -26.99
N GLN A 8 8.08 1.89 -28.15
CA GLN A 8 7.44 2.91 -28.99
C GLN A 8 6.16 3.39 -28.30
N ARG A 9 5.33 2.46 -27.86
CA ARG A 9 4.11 2.77 -27.13
C ARG A 9 4.40 3.44 -25.79
N PHE A 10 5.40 2.96 -25.05
CA PHE A 10 5.82 3.58 -23.79
C PHE A 10 6.20 5.06 -23.97
N THR A 11 6.76 5.44 -25.11
CA THR A 11 7.14 6.84 -25.34
C THR A 11 5.94 7.71 -25.72
N ALA A 12 5.06 7.19 -26.58
CA ALA A 12 3.97 7.93 -27.22
C ALA A 12 2.65 7.95 -26.43
N ASP A 13 2.35 6.91 -25.65
CA ASP A 13 1.08 6.72 -24.94
C ASP A 13 1.28 7.01 -23.44
N GLY A 14 0.71 8.12 -22.97
CA GLY A 14 0.84 8.57 -21.57
C GLY A 14 0.21 7.60 -20.56
N GLN A 15 -0.90 6.95 -20.93
CA GLN A 15 -1.57 6.00 -20.06
C GLN A 15 -0.75 4.71 -19.95
N TYR A 16 -0.35 4.13 -21.09
CA TYR A 16 0.48 2.92 -21.09
C TYR A 16 1.82 3.15 -20.38
N LYS A 17 2.43 4.34 -20.55
CA LYS A 17 3.63 4.75 -19.82
C LYS A 17 3.43 4.73 -18.31
N ARG A 18 2.35 5.37 -17.83
CA ARG A 18 2.00 5.40 -16.41
C ARG A 18 1.76 3.99 -15.88
N GLU A 19 0.92 3.19 -16.54
CA GLU A 19 0.62 1.81 -16.14
C GLU A 19 1.87 0.93 -16.11
N THR A 20 2.77 1.08 -17.09
CA THR A 20 4.06 0.36 -17.11
C THR A 20 4.93 0.73 -15.92
N ILE A 21 5.01 2.02 -15.56
CA ILE A 21 5.80 2.48 -14.41
C ILE A 21 5.21 1.93 -13.10
N LEU A 22 3.88 1.98 -12.94
CA LEU A 22 3.21 1.45 -11.76
C LEU A 22 3.38 -0.07 -11.65
N GLY A 23 3.26 -0.81 -12.75
CA GLY A 23 3.52 -2.26 -12.77
C GLY A 23 4.98 -2.62 -12.43
N LEU A 24 5.96 -1.77 -12.76
CA LEU A 24 7.34 -1.96 -12.31
C LEU A 24 7.51 -1.77 -10.79
N ALA A 25 6.63 -1.01 -10.15
CA ALA A 25 6.64 -0.80 -8.71
C ALA A 25 6.14 -2.03 -7.94
N GLU A 26 5.43 -2.95 -8.59
CA GLU A 26 4.94 -4.21 -8.03
C GLU A 26 6.06 -5.27 -7.97
N THR A 27 7.11 -4.97 -7.20
CA THR A 27 8.31 -5.79 -7.13
C THR A 27 8.92 -5.82 -5.74
N LEU A 28 9.53 -6.95 -5.36
CA LEU A 28 10.35 -7.04 -4.16
C LEU A 28 11.82 -6.66 -4.41
N GLU A 29 12.24 -6.58 -5.67
CA GLU A 29 13.62 -6.23 -6.04
C GLU A 29 13.86 -4.72 -5.88
N GLU A 30 14.73 -4.34 -4.95
CA GLU A 30 15.03 -2.93 -4.63
C GLU A 30 15.50 -2.13 -5.86
N ASN A 31 16.36 -2.75 -6.69
CA ASN A 31 16.85 -2.10 -7.91
C ASN A 31 15.72 -1.82 -8.91
N VAL A 32 14.77 -2.74 -9.06
CA VAL A 32 13.62 -2.56 -9.97
C VAL A 32 12.69 -1.48 -9.43
N TYR A 33 12.45 -1.48 -8.12
CA TYR A 33 11.67 -0.44 -7.47
C TYR A 33 12.29 0.96 -7.63
N ASN A 34 13.60 1.10 -7.45
CA ASN A 34 14.32 2.35 -7.67
C ASN A 34 14.27 2.83 -9.12
N ILE A 35 14.25 1.89 -10.08
CA ILE A 35 14.02 2.21 -11.50
C ILE A 35 12.60 2.78 -11.69
N ALA A 36 11.57 2.17 -11.08
CA ALA A 36 10.20 2.67 -11.15
C ALA A 36 10.08 4.10 -10.62
N LEU A 37 10.70 4.40 -9.46
CA LEU A 37 10.75 5.76 -8.89
C LEU A 37 11.44 6.76 -9.84
N SER A 38 12.59 6.37 -10.39
CA SER A 38 13.36 7.22 -11.32
C SER A 38 12.57 7.52 -12.60
N LEU A 39 11.85 6.53 -13.13
CA LEU A 39 10.99 6.70 -14.29
C LEU A 39 9.78 7.58 -13.97
N ALA A 40 9.16 7.39 -12.81
CA ALA A 40 8.04 8.21 -12.37
C ALA A 40 8.42 9.68 -12.29
N GLN A 41 9.55 10.00 -11.67
CA GLN A 41 10.09 11.36 -11.63
C GLN A 41 10.37 11.90 -13.03
N ARG A 42 11.06 11.12 -13.87
CA ARG A 42 11.43 11.54 -15.24
C ARG A 42 10.21 11.86 -16.11
N TYR A 43 9.12 11.13 -15.93
CA TYR A 43 7.92 11.24 -16.76
C TYR A 43 6.74 11.90 -16.04
N ASN A 44 6.99 12.55 -14.90
CA ASN A 44 5.98 13.27 -14.11
C ASN A 44 4.78 12.41 -13.68
N VAL A 45 5.00 11.11 -13.43
CA VAL A 45 4.02 10.27 -12.74
C VAL A 45 4.14 10.57 -11.24
N PRO A 46 3.03 10.87 -10.52
CA PRO A 46 3.10 11.19 -9.10
C PRO A 46 3.72 10.06 -8.28
N LEU A 47 4.72 10.38 -7.46
CA LEU A 47 5.35 9.41 -6.55
C LEU A 47 4.35 8.79 -5.57
N TRP A 48 3.31 9.55 -5.20
CA TRP A 48 2.21 9.04 -4.38
C TRP A 48 1.58 7.78 -5.00
N GLU A 49 1.38 7.77 -6.31
CA GLU A 49 0.78 6.63 -7.01
C GLU A 49 1.72 5.42 -7.01
N VAL A 50 3.02 5.65 -7.23
CA VAL A 50 4.04 4.58 -7.16
C VAL A 50 4.08 3.96 -5.77
N HIS A 51 4.09 4.79 -4.72
CA HIS A 51 4.07 4.33 -3.34
C HIS A 51 2.78 3.58 -2.99
N MET A 52 1.63 4.06 -3.48
CA MET A 52 0.33 3.45 -3.20
C MET A 52 0.19 2.10 -3.91
N THR A 53 0.57 2.02 -5.19
CA THR A 53 0.65 0.77 -5.94
C THR A 53 1.58 -0.22 -5.28
N HIS A 54 2.77 0.23 -4.84
CA HIS A 54 3.69 -0.66 -4.14
C HIS A 54 3.09 -1.18 -2.83
N LEU A 55 2.49 -0.31 -2.03
CA LEU A 55 1.85 -0.72 -0.78
C LEU A 55 0.71 -1.73 -1.03
N GLU A 56 -0.13 -1.52 -2.04
CA GLU A 56 -1.18 -2.48 -2.43
C GLU A 56 -0.59 -3.84 -2.82
N PHE A 57 0.47 -3.85 -3.65
CA PHE A 57 1.19 -5.07 -4.01
C PHE A 57 1.74 -5.80 -2.78
N LEU A 58 2.28 -5.06 -1.80
CA LEU A 58 2.77 -5.67 -0.56
C LEU A 58 1.65 -6.44 0.14
N PHE A 59 0.44 -5.90 0.24
CA PHE A 59 -0.69 -6.57 0.89
C PHE A 59 -1.29 -7.73 0.08
N SER A 60 -1.10 -7.77 -1.24
CA SER A 60 -1.71 -8.75 -2.14
C SER A 60 -0.72 -9.83 -2.57
N ASP A 61 -0.02 -9.60 -3.67
CA ASP A 61 0.71 -10.64 -4.41
C ASP A 61 2.16 -10.81 -3.95
N SER A 62 2.63 -10.01 -2.98
CA SER A 62 4.02 -10.07 -2.53
C SER A 62 4.39 -11.35 -1.77
N GLY A 63 3.42 -12.04 -1.19
CA GLY A 63 3.64 -13.21 -0.33
C GLY A 63 4.37 -12.91 0.99
N LEU A 64 4.58 -11.63 1.34
CA LEU A 64 5.28 -11.24 2.57
C LEU A 64 4.41 -11.43 3.81
N SER A 65 5.07 -11.78 4.92
CA SER A 65 4.46 -11.69 6.26
C SER A 65 4.18 -10.23 6.63
N THR A 66 3.23 -9.99 7.54
CA THR A 66 2.89 -8.63 7.96
C THR A 66 4.08 -7.86 8.52
N ALA A 67 4.96 -8.52 9.27
CA ALA A 67 6.19 -7.90 9.78
C ALA A 67 7.14 -7.47 8.64
N ALA A 68 7.30 -8.30 7.61
CA ALA A 68 8.12 -7.95 6.45
C ALA A 68 7.52 -6.80 5.62
N ILE A 69 6.19 -6.69 5.54
CA ILE A 69 5.54 -5.51 4.96
C ILE A 69 5.85 -4.26 5.79
N GLU A 70 5.68 -4.33 7.11
CA GLU A 70 5.94 -3.22 8.02
C GLU A 70 7.38 -2.68 7.85
N ASP A 71 8.35 -3.59 7.86
CA ASP A 71 9.76 -3.25 7.71
C ASP A 71 10.05 -2.61 6.33
N ARG A 72 9.48 -3.18 5.26
CA ARG A 72 9.67 -2.68 3.90
C ARG A 72 9.00 -1.32 3.67
N ALA A 73 7.77 -1.16 4.15
CA ALA A 73 7.05 0.11 4.04
C ALA A 73 7.78 1.24 4.80
N LYS A 74 8.37 0.90 5.95
CA LYS A 74 9.19 1.80 6.75
C LYS A 74 10.52 2.12 6.07
N SER A 75 11.25 1.12 5.55
CA SER A 75 12.55 1.33 4.90
C SER A 75 12.44 2.20 3.65
N LEU A 76 11.35 2.05 2.89
CA LEU A 76 11.08 2.85 1.70
C LEU A 76 10.42 4.21 2.02
N GLY A 77 10.08 4.47 3.29
CA GLY A 77 9.45 5.72 3.71
C GLY A 77 8.08 5.97 3.03
N LEU A 78 7.35 4.91 2.64
CA LEU A 78 6.12 5.03 1.84
C LEU A 78 5.12 6.00 2.49
N PHE A 79 5.04 5.93 3.82
CA PHE A 79 4.08 6.66 4.62
C PHE A 79 4.29 8.18 4.58
N GLU A 80 5.53 8.65 4.37
CA GLU A 80 5.84 10.08 4.30
C GLU A 80 5.16 10.74 3.09
N SER A 81 5.05 10.00 1.99
CA SER A 81 4.34 10.45 0.79
C SER A 81 2.84 10.21 0.90
N LEU A 82 2.42 9.02 1.37
CA LEU A 82 1.01 8.63 1.34
C LEU A 82 0.12 9.50 2.24
N LYS A 83 0.64 9.94 3.39
CA LYS A 83 -0.07 10.83 4.32
C LYS A 83 -0.36 12.24 3.77
N THR A 84 0.28 12.64 2.66
CA THR A 84 0.06 13.97 2.06
C THR A 84 -1.31 14.09 1.38
N VAL A 85 -1.95 12.96 1.05
CA VAL A 85 -3.31 12.93 0.46
C VAL A 85 -4.21 11.96 1.24
N PRO A 86 -4.61 12.31 2.48
CA PRO A 86 -5.35 11.41 3.39
C PRO A 86 -6.61 10.79 2.80
N LYS A 87 -7.39 11.58 2.07
CA LYS A 87 -8.65 11.13 1.46
C LYS A 87 -8.41 10.05 0.40
N ALA A 88 -7.50 10.30 -0.53
CA ALA A 88 -7.16 9.34 -1.59
C ALA A 88 -6.57 8.05 -0.99
N PHE A 89 -5.73 8.18 0.04
CA PHE A 89 -5.18 7.02 0.76
C PHE A 89 -6.29 6.18 1.40
N HIS A 90 -7.20 6.81 2.15
CA HIS A 90 -8.30 6.09 2.80
C HIS A 90 -9.22 5.41 1.78
N GLU A 91 -9.61 6.11 0.71
CA GLU A 91 -10.44 5.57 -0.37
C GLU A 91 -9.77 4.36 -1.04
N HIS A 92 -8.47 4.45 -1.34
CA HIS A 92 -7.71 3.37 -1.98
C HIS A 92 -7.55 2.16 -1.05
N MET A 93 -7.14 2.39 0.19
CA MET A 93 -7.00 1.35 1.21
C MET A 93 -8.32 0.61 1.43
N THR A 94 -9.44 1.33 1.51
CA THR A 94 -10.77 0.73 1.70
C THR A 94 -11.22 -0.07 0.47
N LYS A 95 -10.97 0.44 -0.73
CA LYS A 95 -11.47 -0.14 -1.97
C LYS A 95 -10.65 -1.34 -2.46
N TYR A 96 -9.32 -1.28 -2.33
CA TYR A 96 -8.42 -2.26 -2.96
C TYR A 96 -7.62 -3.08 -1.94
N VAL A 97 -7.27 -2.52 -0.77
CA VAL A 97 -6.44 -3.21 0.23
C VAL A 97 -7.25 -3.94 1.29
N TYR A 98 -8.39 -3.41 1.73
CA TYR A 98 -9.21 -4.11 2.73
C TYR A 98 -9.78 -5.44 2.23
N PRO A 99 -10.33 -5.56 0.99
CA PRO A 99 -10.95 -6.80 0.53
C PRO A 99 -9.99 -7.99 0.37
N ILE A 100 -8.69 -7.73 0.25
CA ILE A 100 -7.65 -8.76 0.09
C ILE A 100 -7.17 -9.31 1.44
N ILE A 101 -7.49 -8.67 2.57
CA ILE A 101 -7.06 -9.15 3.89
C ILE A 101 -8.03 -10.20 4.39
N GLU A 102 -7.52 -11.41 4.65
CA GLU A 102 -8.32 -12.47 5.26
C GLU A 102 -8.81 -12.06 6.66
N GLY A 103 -10.11 -12.26 6.93
CA GLY A 103 -10.72 -11.85 8.21
C GLY A 103 -10.11 -12.53 9.45
N LYS A 104 -9.37 -13.63 9.28
CA LYS A 104 -8.65 -14.34 10.35
C LYS A 104 -7.21 -13.86 10.53
N ASP A 105 -6.64 -13.16 9.55
CA ASP A 105 -5.30 -12.58 9.67
C ASP A 105 -5.37 -11.29 10.51
N HIS A 106 -5.51 -11.49 11.82
CA HIS A 106 -5.64 -10.40 12.78
C HIS A 106 -4.42 -9.49 12.82
N GLN A 107 -3.23 -10.01 12.49
CA GLN A 107 -2.02 -9.20 12.44
C GLN A 107 -2.06 -8.25 11.26
N ARG A 108 -2.45 -8.73 10.07
CA ARG A 108 -2.61 -7.89 8.87
C ARG A 108 -3.73 -6.86 9.03
N LEU A 109 -4.85 -7.26 9.62
CA LEU A 109 -5.95 -6.33 9.96
C LEU A 109 -5.48 -5.24 10.92
N LEU A 110 -4.72 -5.61 11.96
CA LEU A 110 -4.19 -4.64 12.91
C LEU A 110 -3.27 -3.64 12.22
N TYR A 111 -2.36 -4.12 11.36
CA TYR A 111 -1.47 -3.25 10.61
C TYR A 111 -2.25 -2.33 9.66
N TYR A 112 -3.21 -2.85 8.90
CA TYR A 112 -4.11 -2.06 8.04
C TYR A 112 -4.80 -0.92 8.79
N PHE A 113 -5.42 -1.21 9.94
CA PHE A 113 -6.10 -0.18 10.72
C PHE A 113 -5.12 0.81 11.36
N THR A 114 -3.90 0.38 11.70
CA THR A 114 -2.84 1.27 12.20
C THR A 114 -2.37 2.24 11.11
N LEU A 115 -2.23 1.77 9.86
CA LEU A 115 -1.94 2.64 8.72
C LEU A 115 -3.06 3.65 8.50
N LEU A 116 -4.32 3.23 8.52
CA LEU A 116 -5.42 4.19 8.41
C LEU A 116 -5.37 5.24 9.53
N GLU A 117 -5.08 4.84 10.78
CA GLU A 117 -5.10 5.74 11.94
C GLU A 117 -4.05 6.84 11.81
N ASN A 118 -2.85 6.46 11.37
CA ASN A 118 -1.75 7.40 11.14
C ASN A 118 -1.97 8.33 9.94
N CYS A 119 -2.92 8.03 9.06
CA CYS A 119 -3.29 8.87 7.91
C CYS A 119 -4.57 9.69 8.14
N VAL A 120 -5.38 9.39 9.16
CA VAL A 120 -6.67 10.05 9.36
C VAL A 120 -6.46 11.51 9.79
N CYS A 121 -7.03 12.42 9.02
CA CYS A 121 -7.41 13.75 9.50
C CYS A 121 -8.77 13.59 10.22
N SER A 122 -8.95 14.23 11.38
CA SER A 122 -10.08 14.04 12.31
C SER A 122 -11.49 14.20 11.74
N GLU A 123 -11.64 14.60 10.48
CA GLU A 123 -12.89 14.93 9.82
C GLU A 123 -13.58 13.76 9.08
N PHE A 124 -12.91 12.61 8.89
CA PHE A 124 -13.40 11.53 8.01
C PHE A 124 -14.14 10.38 8.71
N VAL A 125 -14.18 10.33 10.04
CA VAL A 125 -14.84 9.24 10.79
C VAL A 125 -16.29 9.62 11.08
N LYS A 126 -17.17 9.57 10.08
CA LYS A 126 -18.60 9.86 10.30
C LYS A 126 -19.48 8.65 10.63
N ASP A 127 -19.21 7.43 10.14
CA ASP A 127 -20.26 6.39 10.23
C ASP A 127 -19.84 4.92 10.34
N THR A 128 -18.67 4.59 10.87
CA THR A 128 -18.36 3.17 11.15
C THR A 128 -17.43 3.08 12.35
N ILE A 129 -17.63 2.04 13.18
CA ILE A 129 -16.89 1.72 14.40
C ILE A 129 -15.51 2.40 14.40
N LYS A 130 -15.28 3.32 15.35
CA LYS A 130 -14.04 4.10 15.42
C LYS A 130 -12.85 3.18 15.19
N LEU A 131 -11.91 3.57 14.34
CA LEU A 131 -10.72 2.81 14.00
C LEU A 131 -9.97 2.29 15.24
N GLU A 132 -9.89 3.15 16.27
CA GLU A 132 -9.41 2.82 17.62
C GLU A 132 -10.11 1.60 18.24
N THR A 133 -11.41 1.44 18.01
CA THR A 133 -12.22 0.30 18.48
C THR A 133 -11.85 -0.97 17.74
N HIS A 134 -11.62 -0.94 16.43
CA HIS A 134 -11.09 -2.09 15.68
C HIS A 134 -9.73 -2.51 16.22
N ILE A 135 -8.80 -1.56 16.38
CA ILE A 135 -7.45 -1.81 16.93
C ILE A 135 -7.54 -2.41 18.33
N ARG A 136 -8.38 -1.84 19.20
CA ARG A 136 -8.57 -2.30 20.58
C ARG A 136 -9.16 -3.71 20.64
N LEU A 137 -10.11 -4.03 19.77
CA LEU A 137 -10.71 -5.37 19.71
C LEU A 137 -9.67 -6.39 19.24
N LEU A 138 -8.93 -6.11 18.16
CA LEU A 138 -7.88 -7.00 17.65
C LEU A 138 -6.79 -7.26 18.70
N LYS A 139 -6.33 -6.21 19.40
CA LYS A 139 -5.37 -6.34 20.51
C LYS A 139 -5.91 -7.20 21.65
N LYS A 140 -7.18 -7.03 22.02
CA LYS A 140 -7.84 -7.87 23.03
C LYS A 140 -7.91 -9.33 22.60
N PHE A 141 -8.36 -9.61 21.37
CA PHE A 141 -8.44 -10.98 20.85
C PHE A 141 -7.08 -11.69 20.88
N LYS A 142 -6.01 -11.02 20.46
CA LYS A 142 -4.64 -11.56 20.56
C LYS A 142 -4.25 -11.94 22.00
N ALA A 143 -4.69 -11.17 23.00
CA ALA A 143 -4.37 -11.40 24.40
C ALA A 143 -5.21 -12.53 25.04
N VAL A 144 -6.49 -12.67 24.67
CA VAL A 144 -7.39 -13.66 25.28
C VAL A 144 -7.46 -14.99 24.54
N ALA A 145 -7.02 -15.07 23.28
CA ALA A 145 -7.05 -16.31 22.50
C ALA A 145 -5.83 -16.45 21.57
N PRO A 146 -4.64 -16.76 22.13
CA PRO A 146 -3.39 -16.81 21.36
C PRO A 146 -3.32 -17.96 20.32
N GLY A 147 -4.24 -18.93 20.37
CA GLY A 147 -4.30 -20.08 19.46
C GLY A 147 -5.27 -19.95 18.28
N LEU A 148 -5.84 -18.75 18.06
CA LEU A 148 -6.81 -18.46 16.99
C LEU A 148 -6.17 -17.83 15.73
N ASN A 149 -4.85 -17.98 15.58
CA ASN A 149 -4.10 -17.56 14.38
C ASN A 149 -4.24 -18.59 13.26
#